data_AF-A0A2V9V8N2-F1
#
_entry.id   AF-A0A2V9V8N2-F1
#
_cell.length_a   1.000
_cell.length_b   1.000
_cell.length_c   1.000
_cell.angle_alpha   90.00
_cell.angle_beta   90.00
_cell.angle_gamma   90.00
#
_symmetry.space_group_name_H-M   'P 1'
#
loop_
_entity.id
_entity.type
_entity.pdbx_description
1 polymer ?
#
loop_
_entity_poly.entity_id
_entity_poly.type
_entity_poly.pdbx_seq_one_letter_code
_entity_poly.pdbx_strand_id
1 'polypeptide(L)'
;MDLSSPSYRFQVRAGWLRIALAVIVCVLPTGGQAPKHRLKPTEAAIRHYEKLILAGDLVTPEGWERVSQLFISAEPYPQNGEIQVEWTGTNVMGEEWNNGSRAQVDTKWNDYYGTIDSNLRLVFVPRRSDGNAHAASDAGQGQWKIDTPLKFRIADLPVAITYLERMRDQTTEPTLRRNAERSIKALRRRRNGCGVPNPC
;
A
#
# COMPACT_ATOMS: atom_id res chain seq x y z
N MET A 1 40.69 -27.68 -48.25
CA MET A 1 40.03 -27.06 -47.09
C MET A 1 39.00 -28.05 -46.63
N ASP A 2 39.41 -28.89 -45.67
CA ASP A 2 38.70 -30.10 -45.26
C ASP A 2 37.56 -29.80 -44.28
N LEU A 3 36.40 -30.36 -44.61
CA LEU A 3 35.20 -30.45 -43.79
C LEU A 3 35.36 -31.64 -42.84
N SER A 4 35.46 -31.39 -41.53
CA SER A 4 35.37 -32.46 -40.52
C SER A 4 34.54 -31.98 -39.33
N SER A 5 33.26 -32.37 -39.33
CA SER A 5 32.37 -32.25 -38.17
C SER A 5 32.45 -33.53 -37.34
N PRO A 6 32.76 -33.45 -36.03
CA PRO A 6 32.75 -34.63 -35.17
C PRO A 6 31.32 -35.00 -34.74
N SER A 7 30.95 -36.24 -35.02
CA SER A 7 29.71 -36.88 -34.62
C SER A 7 29.77 -37.27 -33.13
N TYR A 8 28.95 -36.63 -32.29
CA TYR A 8 28.80 -37.03 -30.89
C TYR A 8 27.81 -38.21 -30.77
N ARG A 9 28.34 -39.40 -30.41
CA ARG A 9 27.55 -40.57 -30.06
C ARG A 9 27.17 -40.51 -28.57
N PHE A 10 25.88 -40.36 -28.27
CA PHE A 10 25.33 -40.51 -26.93
C PHE A 10 25.26 -42.00 -26.56
N GLN A 11 26.05 -42.41 -25.57
CA GLN A 11 26.04 -43.77 -25.01
C GLN A 11 25.18 -43.75 -23.74
N VAL A 12 23.95 -44.27 -23.85
CA VAL A 12 23.03 -44.40 -22.71
C VAL A 12 23.45 -45.62 -21.89
N ARG A 13 24.05 -45.41 -20.71
CA ARG A 13 24.29 -46.46 -19.72
C ARG A 13 23.17 -46.46 -18.68
N ALA A 14 22.30 -47.46 -18.78
CA ALA A 14 21.32 -47.82 -17.77
C ALA A 14 22.03 -48.37 -16.52
N GLY A 15 22.20 -47.51 -15.52
CA GLY A 15 22.64 -47.90 -14.18
C GLY A 15 21.47 -47.92 -13.21
N TRP A 16 21.09 -49.11 -12.78
CA TRP A 16 20.08 -49.33 -11.74
C TRP A 16 20.64 -48.89 -10.38
N LEU A 17 20.38 -47.65 -9.98
CA LEU A 17 20.73 -47.16 -8.66
C LEU A 17 19.57 -47.49 -7.69
N ARG A 18 19.73 -48.54 -6.89
CA ARG A 18 18.86 -48.82 -5.75
C ARG A 18 19.14 -47.79 -4.65
N ILE A 19 18.44 -46.66 -4.70
CA ILE A 19 18.46 -45.66 -3.62
C ILE A 19 17.64 -46.24 -2.46
N ALA A 20 18.33 -46.66 -1.41
CA ALA A 20 17.71 -46.95 -0.12
C ALA A 20 17.20 -45.62 0.47
N LEU A 21 15.88 -45.43 0.46
CA LEU A 21 15.20 -44.27 1.01
C LEU A 21 15.24 -44.36 2.54
N ALA A 22 16.28 -43.80 3.15
CA ALA A 22 16.30 -43.56 4.59
C ALA A 22 15.28 -42.45 4.91
N VAL A 23 14.09 -42.84 5.36
CA VAL A 23 13.07 -41.92 5.88
C VAL A 23 13.57 -41.38 7.22
N ILE A 24 14.35 -40.30 7.16
CA ILE A 24 14.66 -39.48 8.34
C ILE A 24 13.36 -38.76 8.68
N VAL A 25 12.63 -39.29 9.67
CA VAL A 25 11.52 -38.59 10.32
C VAL A 25 12.14 -37.45 11.12
N CYS A 26 12.34 -36.30 10.46
CA CYS A 26 12.58 -35.06 11.16
C CYS A 26 11.34 -34.74 11.99
N VAL A 27 11.39 -35.03 13.29
CA VAL A 27 10.48 -34.47 14.28
C VAL A 27 10.76 -32.98 14.30
N LEU A 28 10.15 -32.23 13.39
CA LEU A 28 10.17 -30.78 13.43
C LEU A 28 9.43 -30.38 14.70
N PRO A 29 10.02 -29.58 15.60
CA PRO A 29 9.25 -28.99 16.67
C PRO A 29 8.11 -28.23 16.01
N THR A 30 6.87 -28.61 16.33
CA THR A 30 5.71 -27.77 16.08
C THR A 30 5.91 -26.54 16.94
N GLY A 31 6.68 -25.58 16.44
CA GLY A 31 6.77 -24.25 17.02
C GLY A 31 5.36 -23.73 17.04
N GLY A 32 4.76 -23.69 18.24
CA GLY A 32 3.46 -23.08 18.44
C GLY A 32 3.56 -21.68 17.89
N GLN A 33 2.91 -21.44 16.74
CA GLN A 33 2.79 -20.09 16.22
C GLN A 33 2.08 -19.32 17.33
N ALA A 34 2.77 -18.33 17.90
CA ALA A 34 2.14 -17.43 18.86
C ALA A 34 0.80 -16.98 18.27
N PRO A 35 -0.30 -17.06 19.04
CA PRO A 35 -1.63 -16.79 18.52
C PRO A 35 -1.62 -15.44 17.80
N LYS A 36 -1.89 -15.47 16.49
CA LYS A 36 -1.99 -14.24 15.70
C LYS A 36 -3.06 -13.38 16.35
N HIS A 37 -2.68 -12.21 16.85
CA HIS A 37 -3.62 -11.28 17.47
C HIS A 37 -4.77 -11.02 16.50
N ARG A 38 -5.97 -11.49 16.85
CA ARG A 38 -7.16 -11.30 16.03
C ARG A 38 -7.58 -9.84 16.18
N LEU A 39 -7.60 -9.11 15.07
CA LEU A 39 -8.05 -7.71 15.08
C LEU A 39 -9.49 -7.59 15.58
N LYS A 40 -9.76 -6.51 16.30
CA LYS A 40 -11.13 -6.07 16.60
C LYS A 40 -11.84 -5.68 15.29
N PRO A 41 -13.19 -5.72 15.24
CA PRO A 41 -13.93 -5.29 14.07
C PRO A 41 -13.64 -3.83 13.64
N THR A 42 -13.43 -2.94 14.60
CA THR A 42 -13.04 -1.53 14.40
C THR A 42 -11.69 -1.42 13.70
N GLU A 43 -10.68 -2.11 14.24
CA GLU A 43 -9.33 -2.21 13.66
C GLU A 43 -9.34 -2.85 12.26
N ALA A 44 -10.21 -3.83 12.03
CA ALA A 44 -10.36 -4.48 10.74
C ALA A 44 -10.90 -3.55 9.66
N ALA A 45 -11.82 -2.64 10.00
CA ALA A 45 -12.32 -1.62 9.08
C ALA A 45 -11.21 -0.65 8.66
N ILE A 46 -10.43 -0.14 9.63
CA ILE A 46 -9.29 0.74 9.33
C ILE A 46 -8.22 0.03 8.51
N ARG A 47 -7.87 -1.22 8.86
CA ARG A 47 -6.92 -2.01 8.06
C ARG A 47 -7.43 -2.29 6.65
N HIS A 48 -8.75 -2.44 6.46
CA HIS A 48 -9.31 -2.59 5.12
C HIS A 48 -9.12 -1.32 4.30
N TYR A 49 -9.42 -0.16 4.89
CA TYR A 49 -9.20 1.15 4.27
C TYR A 49 -7.72 1.38 3.89
N GLU A 50 -6.77 1.11 4.79
CA GLU A 50 -5.33 1.22 4.51
C GLU A 50 -4.89 0.37 3.32
N LYS A 51 -5.42 -0.86 3.19
CA LYS A 51 -5.14 -1.71 2.02
C LYS A 51 -5.62 -1.10 0.71
N LEU A 52 -6.74 -0.37 0.73
CA LEU A 52 -7.26 0.30 -0.46
C LEU A 52 -6.39 1.51 -0.84
N ILE A 53 -5.83 2.24 0.14
CA ILE A 53 -4.82 3.27 -0.13
C ILE A 53 -3.58 2.66 -0.80
N LEU A 54 -3.06 1.56 -0.24
CA LEU A 54 -1.89 0.85 -0.77
C LEU A 54 -2.12 0.27 -2.17
N ALA A 55 -3.37 -0.10 -2.50
CA ALA A 55 -3.76 -0.55 -3.83
C ALA A 55 -3.94 0.60 -4.83
N GLY A 56 -4.00 1.85 -4.36
CA GLY A 56 -4.25 3.03 -5.17
C GLY A 56 -5.72 3.24 -5.55
N ASP A 57 -6.65 2.66 -4.79
CA ASP A 57 -8.08 2.81 -5.09
C ASP A 57 -8.54 4.26 -4.97
N LEU A 58 -8.00 5.02 -4.00
CA LEU A 58 -8.34 6.44 -3.80
C LEU A 58 -7.85 7.39 -4.90
N VAL A 59 -7.00 6.93 -5.83
CA VAL A 59 -6.57 7.76 -6.97
C VAL A 59 -7.33 7.47 -8.26
N THR A 60 -8.36 6.61 -8.22
CA THR A 60 -9.20 6.28 -9.38
C THR A 60 -10.68 6.50 -9.07
N PRO A 61 -11.52 6.87 -10.05
CA PRO A 61 -12.97 6.98 -9.85
C PRO A 61 -13.59 5.66 -9.37
N GLU A 62 -13.21 4.54 -9.95
CA GLU A 62 -13.77 3.22 -9.65
C GLU A 62 -13.36 2.75 -8.25
N GLY A 63 -12.11 3.01 -7.86
CA GLY A 63 -11.65 2.72 -6.51
C GLY A 63 -12.27 3.64 -5.46
N TRP A 64 -12.50 4.91 -5.79
CA TRP A 64 -13.21 5.85 -4.92
C TRP A 64 -14.62 5.39 -4.59
N GLU A 65 -15.37 4.90 -5.58
CA GLU A 65 -16.71 4.34 -5.36
C GLU A 65 -16.67 3.17 -4.38
N ARG A 66 -15.71 2.24 -4.52
CA ARG A 66 -15.55 1.13 -3.57
C ARG A 66 -15.19 1.61 -2.17
N VAL A 67 -14.23 2.53 -2.07
CA VAL A 67 -13.75 3.07 -0.79
C VAL A 67 -14.88 3.83 -0.08
N SER A 68 -15.73 4.56 -0.82
CA SER A 68 -16.83 5.37 -0.25
C SER A 68 -17.80 4.55 0.62
N GLN A 69 -17.92 3.25 0.36
CA GLN A 69 -18.78 2.35 1.14
C GLN A 69 -18.28 2.15 2.58
N LEU A 70 -17.00 2.42 2.85
CA LEU A 70 -16.41 2.33 4.19
C LEU A 70 -16.65 3.57 5.04
N PHE A 71 -17.23 4.63 4.47
CA PHE A 71 -17.39 5.92 5.12
C PHE A 71 -18.86 6.19 5.45
N ILE A 72 -19.10 6.95 6.52
CA ILE A 72 -20.45 7.46 6.81
C ILE A 72 -20.90 8.45 5.74
N SER A 73 -19.96 9.24 5.21
CA SER A 73 -20.20 10.17 4.11
C SER A 73 -18.97 10.27 3.20
N ALA A 74 -19.22 10.40 1.90
CA ALA A 74 -18.18 10.58 0.90
C ALA A 74 -18.60 11.68 -0.08
N GLU A 75 -17.65 12.56 -0.41
CA GLU A 75 -17.83 13.55 -1.47
C GLU A 75 -17.64 12.89 -2.86
N PRO A 76 -18.13 13.51 -3.95
CA PRO A 76 -17.87 13.02 -5.31
C PRO A 76 -16.36 12.93 -5.60
N TYR A 77 -15.97 12.01 -6.49
CA TYR A 77 -14.55 11.84 -6.85
C TYR A 77 -13.94 13.16 -7.38
N PRO A 78 -12.89 13.69 -6.73
CA PRO A 78 -12.33 14.98 -7.10
C PRO A 78 -11.36 14.81 -8.29
N GLN A 79 -11.91 14.84 -9.51
CA GLN A 79 -11.18 14.54 -10.76
C GLN A 79 -9.85 15.31 -10.90
N ASN A 80 -9.87 16.60 -10.55
CA ASN A 80 -8.70 17.51 -10.57
C ASN A 80 -8.22 17.91 -9.17
N GLY A 81 -8.65 17.18 -8.14
CA GLY A 81 -8.31 17.48 -6.76
C GLY A 81 -6.83 17.23 -6.45
N GLU A 82 -6.42 17.60 -5.25
CA GLU A 82 -5.10 17.27 -4.75
C GLU A 82 -4.97 15.77 -4.42
N ILE A 83 -3.76 15.22 -4.52
CA ILE A 83 -3.43 13.89 -4.00
C ILE A 83 -2.48 14.05 -2.82
N GLN A 84 -2.94 13.68 -1.64
CA GLN A 84 -2.10 13.60 -0.44
C GLN A 84 -1.21 12.37 -0.55
N VAL A 85 0.11 12.57 -0.40
CA VAL A 85 1.09 11.49 -0.43
C VAL A 85 1.48 11.19 1.00
N GLU A 86 1.11 10.01 1.46
CA GLU A 86 1.30 9.56 2.84
C GLU A 86 2.04 8.24 2.86
N TRP A 87 2.91 8.01 3.84
CA TRP A 87 3.38 6.66 4.12
C TRP A 87 2.28 5.90 4.82
N THR A 88 1.69 4.90 4.15
CA THR A 88 0.70 4.03 4.79
C THR A 88 1.41 2.79 5.33
N GLY A 89 1.98 2.90 6.53
CA GLY A 89 2.45 1.73 7.28
C GLY A 89 1.26 0.99 7.86
N THR A 90 1.10 -0.31 7.58
CA THR A 90 -0.07 -1.14 7.98
C THR A 90 -0.22 -1.43 9.50
N ASN A 91 0.18 -0.49 10.34
CA ASN A 91 0.31 -0.66 11.77
C ASN A 91 -0.83 0.06 12.50
N VAL A 92 -2.02 -0.51 12.43
CA VAL A 92 -3.06 -0.27 13.43
C VAL A 92 -2.46 -0.59 14.80
N MET A 93 -2.36 0.42 15.67
CA MET A 93 -1.75 0.32 16.99
C MET A 93 -2.72 -0.26 18.02
N GLY A 94 -4.01 0.00 17.83
CA GLY A 94 -5.09 -0.55 18.62
C GLY A 94 -6.27 0.41 18.74
N GLU A 95 -7.35 -0.08 19.31
CA GLU A 95 -8.48 0.75 19.73
C GLU A 95 -8.16 1.51 21.03
N GLU A 96 -8.11 2.84 20.98
CA GLU A 96 -7.85 3.71 22.15
C GLU A 96 -9.08 3.74 23.07
N TRP A 97 -10.28 3.93 22.49
CA TRP A 97 -11.54 3.88 23.21
C TRP A 97 -12.68 3.34 22.35
N ASN A 98 -13.71 2.79 23.01
CA ASN A 98 -14.93 2.27 22.38
C ASN A 98 -16.13 2.45 23.32
N ASN A 99 -17.20 3.07 22.82
CA ASN A 99 -18.44 3.30 23.58
C ASN A 99 -19.66 2.52 23.04
N GLY A 100 -19.42 1.50 22.22
CA GLY A 100 -20.43 0.67 21.55
C GLY A 100 -20.86 1.22 20.19
N SER A 101 -21.12 2.53 20.09
CA SER A 101 -21.55 3.17 18.83
C SER A 101 -20.42 3.86 18.08
N ARG A 102 -19.32 4.19 18.76
CA ARG A 102 -18.13 4.82 18.22
C ARG A 102 -16.89 4.23 18.86
N ALA A 103 -15.81 4.24 18.11
CA ALA A 103 -14.49 3.86 18.58
C ALA A 103 -13.43 4.76 17.95
N GLN A 104 -12.36 5.02 18.68
CA GLN A 104 -11.16 5.61 18.11
C GLN A 104 -10.12 4.51 17.97
N VAL A 105 -9.54 4.43 16.77
CA VAL A 105 -8.51 3.48 16.45
C VAL A 105 -7.25 4.27 16.15
N ASP A 106 -6.24 4.04 16.96
CA ASP A 106 -4.94 4.64 16.73
C ASP A 106 -4.24 3.89 15.61
N THR A 107 -3.86 4.64 14.59
CA THR A 107 -2.96 4.19 13.53
C THR A 107 -1.58 4.74 13.80
N LYS A 108 -0.52 4.00 13.47
CA LYS A 108 0.81 4.59 13.48
C LYS A 108 0.81 5.83 12.59
N TRP A 109 1.41 6.90 13.08
CA TRP A 109 1.67 8.13 12.34
C TRP A 109 2.08 7.84 10.89
N ASN A 110 1.23 8.26 9.96
CA ASN A 110 1.57 8.28 8.54
C ASN A 110 2.53 9.44 8.32
N ASP A 111 3.72 9.16 7.80
CA ASP A 111 4.63 10.23 7.38
C ASP A 111 4.00 10.95 6.19
N TYR A 112 3.63 12.21 6.37
CA TYR A 112 3.07 13.03 5.31
C TYR A 112 4.20 13.58 4.42
N TYR A 113 4.23 13.17 3.15
CA TYR A 113 5.27 13.59 2.21
C TYR A 113 4.92 14.83 1.39
N GLY A 114 3.66 15.29 1.46
CA GLY A 114 3.20 16.46 0.72
C GLY A 114 2.00 16.16 -0.16
N THR A 115 1.73 17.09 -1.07
CA THR A 115 0.57 17.06 -1.95
C THR A 115 0.99 17.11 -3.41
N ILE A 116 0.41 16.29 -4.27
CA ILE A 116 0.50 16.45 -5.72
C ILE A 116 -0.69 17.31 -6.16
N ASP A 117 -0.39 18.49 -6.71
CA ASP A 117 -1.41 19.39 -7.26
C ASP A 117 -1.84 18.99 -8.69
N SER A 118 -2.83 19.70 -9.24
CA SER A 118 -3.33 19.50 -10.60
C SER A 118 -2.27 19.74 -11.69
N ASN A 119 -1.18 20.44 -11.37
CA ASN A 119 -0.04 20.68 -12.27
C ASN A 119 1.07 19.63 -12.12
N LEU A 120 0.79 18.51 -11.45
CA LEU A 120 1.71 17.40 -11.17
C LEU A 120 2.92 17.81 -10.32
N ARG A 121 2.83 18.90 -9.57
CA ARG A 121 3.89 19.38 -8.67
C ARG A 121 3.68 18.79 -7.29
N LEU A 122 4.75 18.23 -6.73
CA LEU A 122 4.81 17.90 -5.32
C LEU A 122 5.05 19.18 -4.51
N VAL A 123 4.05 19.58 -3.74
CA VAL A 123 4.09 20.69 -2.79
C VAL A 123 4.28 20.12 -1.39
N PHE A 124 5.42 20.44 -0.79
CA PHE A 124 5.68 20.11 0.61
C PHE A 124 4.99 21.13 1.50
N VAL A 125 3.93 20.70 2.17
CA VAL A 125 3.30 21.49 3.24
C VAL A 125 3.79 20.92 4.56
N PRO A 126 4.46 21.70 5.42
CA PRO A 126 4.79 21.26 6.77
C PRO A 126 3.47 21.06 7.53
N ARG A 127 3.00 19.82 7.59
CA ARG A 127 1.80 19.45 8.31
C ARG A 127 2.22 18.58 9.49
N ARG A 128 2.04 19.10 10.71
CA ARG A 128 1.93 18.24 11.89
C ARG A 128 0.55 17.62 11.83
N SER A 129 0.47 16.38 11.36
CA SER A 129 -0.77 15.62 11.37
C SER A 129 -0.81 14.83 12.66
N ASP A 130 -1.67 15.21 13.60
CA ASP A 130 -1.99 14.42 14.78
C ASP A 130 -2.83 13.22 14.29
N GLY A 131 -2.17 12.09 14.06
CA GLY A 131 -2.69 10.97 13.24
C GLY A 131 -3.72 10.08 13.93
N ASN A 132 -4.87 10.64 14.32
CA ASN A 132 -5.96 9.86 14.93
C ASN A 132 -7.08 9.59 13.92
N ALA A 133 -7.53 8.34 13.81
CA ALA A 133 -8.66 7.94 12.99
C ALA A 133 -9.88 7.59 13.86
N HIS A 134 -11.05 8.10 13.47
CA HIS A 134 -12.31 7.84 14.16
C HIS A 134 -13.17 6.86 13.37
N ALA A 135 -13.65 5.81 14.04
CA ALA A 135 -14.59 4.85 13.52
C ALA A 135 -15.94 4.97 14.23
N ALA A 136 -17.03 4.84 13.50
CA ALA A 136 -18.38 4.85 14.03
C ALA A 136 -19.18 3.67 13.49
N SER A 137 -20.03 3.11 14.33
CA SER A 137 -20.96 2.07 13.94
C SER A 137 -22.10 2.69 13.14
N ASP A 138 -22.41 2.11 11.99
CA ASP A 138 -23.65 2.42 11.30
C ASP A 138 -24.82 1.84 12.11
N ALA A 139 -25.60 2.73 12.73
CA ALA A 139 -26.71 2.40 13.62
C ALA A 139 -27.76 1.46 12.99
N GLY A 140 -27.79 1.32 11.66
CA GLY A 140 -28.73 0.45 10.95
C GLY A 140 -28.22 -0.94 10.58
N GLN A 141 -26.90 -1.16 10.50
CA GLN A 141 -26.33 -2.40 9.89
C GLN A 141 -25.29 -3.11 10.75
N GLY A 142 -24.87 -2.51 11.87
CA GLY A 142 -23.86 -3.12 12.76
C GLY A 142 -22.46 -3.22 12.13
N GLN A 143 -22.25 -2.58 10.97
CA GLN A 143 -20.94 -2.48 10.34
C GLN A 143 -20.22 -1.22 10.84
N TRP A 144 -18.91 -1.33 11.07
CA TRP A 144 -18.07 -0.19 11.42
C TRP A 144 -17.68 0.56 10.15
N LYS A 145 -17.90 1.87 10.16
CA LYS A 145 -17.54 2.83 9.11
C LYS A 145 -16.61 3.90 9.67
N ILE A 146 -15.91 4.60 8.79
CA ILE A 146 -15.07 5.74 9.14
C ILE A 146 -15.97 6.98 9.25
N ASP A 147 -15.87 7.69 10.37
CA ASP A 147 -16.78 8.82 10.67
C ASP A 147 -16.33 10.14 10.02
N THR A 148 -15.05 10.25 9.67
CA THR A 148 -14.49 11.39 8.96
C THR A 148 -14.91 11.35 7.49
N PRO A 149 -15.48 12.42 6.91
CA PRO A 149 -15.87 12.39 5.50
C PRO A 149 -14.69 12.12 4.56
N LEU A 150 -14.91 11.31 3.54
CA LEU A 150 -13.94 11.09 2.47
C LEU A 150 -13.95 12.28 1.50
N LYS A 151 -12.90 13.11 1.53
CA LYS A 151 -12.80 14.37 0.75
C LYS A 151 -11.59 14.50 -0.17
N PHE A 152 -10.50 13.80 0.16
CA PHE A 152 -9.22 13.96 -0.54
C PHE A 152 -8.76 12.63 -1.13
N ARG A 153 -8.04 12.69 -2.25
CA ARG A 153 -7.34 11.52 -2.79
C ARG A 153 -6.09 11.31 -1.95
N ILE A 154 -5.85 10.05 -1.58
CA ILE A 154 -4.67 9.66 -0.82
C ILE A 154 -3.96 8.57 -1.60
N ALA A 155 -2.63 8.62 -1.62
CA ALA A 155 -1.80 7.61 -2.25
C ALA A 155 -0.61 7.29 -1.34
N ASP A 156 -0.30 6.00 -1.22
CA ASP A 156 1.01 5.61 -0.70
C ASP A 156 2.12 6.02 -1.68
N LEU A 157 3.34 6.16 -1.18
CA LEU A 157 4.47 6.69 -1.94
C LEU A 157 4.71 5.96 -3.29
N PRO A 158 4.68 4.61 -3.39
CA PRO A 158 4.79 3.91 -4.67
C PRO A 158 3.63 4.21 -5.62
N VAL A 159 2.39 4.25 -5.10
CA VAL A 159 1.19 4.57 -5.88
C VAL A 159 1.29 5.98 -6.46
N ALA A 160 1.73 6.95 -5.66
CA ALA A 160 1.94 8.32 -6.09
C ALA A 160 2.98 8.42 -7.22
N ILE A 161 4.08 7.65 -7.14
CA ILE A 161 5.09 7.58 -8.21
C ILE A 161 4.46 7.01 -9.49
N THR A 162 3.75 5.88 -9.41
CA THR A 162 3.11 5.25 -10.57
C THR A 162 2.06 6.18 -11.19
N TYR A 163 1.29 6.89 -10.38
CA TYR A 163 0.35 7.91 -10.84
C TYR A 163 1.07 9.00 -11.64
N LEU A 164 2.14 9.58 -11.09
CA LEU A 164 2.91 10.63 -11.76
C LEU A 164 3.56 10.15 -13.06
N GLU A 165 4.07 8.91 -13.10
CA GLU A 165 4.63 8.30 -14.32
C GLU A 165 3.57 8.20 -15.41
N ARG A 166 2.39 7.67 -15.07
CA ARG A 166 1.26 7.59 -16.01
C ARG A 166 0.87 8.97 -16.53
N MET A 167 0.70 9.96 -15.66
CA MET A 167 0.31 11.32 -16.06
C MET A 167 1.39 12.00 -16.93
N ARG A 168 2.68 11.78 -16.61
CA ARG A 168 3.82 12.27 -17.41
C ARG A 168 3.81 11.71 -18.83
N ASP A 169 3.50 10.43 -18.96
CA ASP A 169 3.54 9.72 -20.24
C ASP A 169 2.31 10.03 -21.11
N GLN A 170 1.17 10.33 -20.48
CA GLN A 170 -0.07 10.70 -21.18
C GLN A 170 -0.14 12.18 -21.58
N THR A 171 0.52 13.08 -20.86
CA THR A 171 0.45 14.52 -21.17
C THR A 171 1.32 14.91 -22.37
N THR A 172 0.81 15.81 -23.20
CA THR A 172 1.56 16.46 -24.29
C THR A 172 2.21 17.77 -23.84
N GLU A 173 1.86 18.30 -22.66
CA GLU A 173 2.33 19.59 -22.18
C GLU A 173 3.75 19.50 -21.58
N PRO A 174 4.77 20.20 -22.13
CA PRO A 174 6.15 20.06 -21.67
C PRO A 174 6.40 20.55 -20.23
N THR A 175 5.57 21.46 -19.72
CA THR A 175 5.59 21.97 -18.34
C THR A 175 5.12 20.89 -17.37
N LEU A 176 3.96 20.26 -17.62
CA LEU A 176 3.43 19.17 -16.80
C LEU A 176 4.37 17.96 -16.77
N ARG A 177 4.96 17.60 -17.92
CA ARG A 177 5.96 16.54 -17.99
C ARG A 177 7.17 16.81 -17.08
N ARG A 178 7.73 18.02 -17.15
CA ARG A 178 8.85 18.44 -16.29
C ARG A 178 8.46 18.50 -14.81
N ASN A 179 7.24 18.93 -14.49
CA ASN A 179 6.74 18.94 -13.12
C ASN A 179 6.66 17.52 -12.56
N ALA A 180 6.05 16.60 -13.32
CA ALA A 180 5.94 15.20 -12.93
C ALA A 180 7.32 14.54 -12.72
N GLU A 181 8.27 14.77 -13.62
CA GLU A 181 9.66 14.27 -13.48
C GLU A 181 10.34 14.77 -12.19
N ARG A 182 10.17 16.06 -11.86
CA ARG A 182 10.71 16.63 -10.61
C ARG A 182 10.06 15.99 -9.39
N SER A 183 8.73 15.85 -9.40
CA SER A 183 7.96 15.21 -8.33
C SER A 183 8.37 13.74 -8.13
N ILE A 184 8.47 12.96 -9.21
CA ILE A 184 8.95 11.56 -9.18
C ILE A 184 10.35 11.48 -8.57
N LYS A 185 11.27 12.35 -9.01
CA LYS A 185 12.63 12.39 -8.48
C LYS A 185 12.64 12.71 -6.98
N ALA A 186 11.80 13.63 -6.53
CA ALA A 186 11.69 13.98 -5.11
C ALA A 186 11.13 12.81 -4.27
N LEU A 187 10.05 12.17 -4.71
CA LEU A 187 9.47 11.01 -4.03
C LEU A 187 10.43 9.82 -3.98
N ARG A 188 11.13 9.51 -5.07
CA ARG A 188 12.15 8.44 -5.10
C ARG A 188 13.32 8.71 -4.15
N ARG A 189 13.74 9.98 -4.00
CA ARG A 189 14.76 10.36 -3.01
C ARG A 189 14.29 10.09 -1.58
N ARG A 190 13.01 10.40 -1.26
CA ARG A 190 12.43 10.09 0.06
C ARG A 190 12.38 8.59 0.30
N ARG A 191 11.92 7.81 -0.69
CA ARG A 191 11.90 6.34 -0.63
C ARG A 191 13.27 5.73 -0.32
N ASN A 192 14.33 6.26 -0.92
CA ASN A 192 15.68 5.72 -0.80
C ASN A 192 16.47 6.34 0.37
N GLY A 193 16.07 7.51 0.85
CA GLY A 193 16.77 8.28 1.88
C GLY A 193 16.45 7.89 3.32
N CYS A 194 15.32 7.20 3.57
CA CYS A 194 14.88 6.77 4.90
C CYS A 194 15.31 5.32 5.23
N GLY A 195 16.53 4.95 4.87
CA GLY A 195 17.08 3.61 5.07
C GLY A 195 17.70 3.33 6.45
N VAL A 196 17.22 3.91 7.57
CA VAL A 196 17.65 3.58 8.95
C VAL A 196 16.53 4.02 9.94
N PRO A 197 16.22 3.25 11.03
CA PRO A 197 15.13 3.58 11.95
C PRO A 197 15.48 4.76 12.86
N ASN A 198 15.28 5.98 12.39
CA ASN A 198 15.01 7.15 13.22
C ASN A 198 14.41 8.28 12.35
N PRO A 199 13.54 9.11 12.92
CA PRO A 199 12.63 9.95 12.15
C PRO A 199 13.39 11.08 11.44
N CYS A 200 13.17 11.19 10.13
CA CYS A 200 13.36 12.42 9.37
C CYS A 200 12.05 13.19 9.32
#